data_AF-A0A940DTG7-F1
#
_entry.id   AF-A0A940DTG7-F1
#
_cell.length_a   1.000
_cell.length_b   1.000
_cell.length_c   1.000
_cell.angle_alpha   90.00
_cell.angle_beta   90.00
_cell.angle_gamma   90.00
#
_symmetry.space_group_name_H-M   'P 1'
#
loop_
_entity.id
_entity.type
_entity.pdbx_description
1 polymer ?
#
loop_
_entity_poly.entity_id
_entity_poly.type
_entity_poly.pdbx_seq_one_letter_code
_entity_poly.pdbx_strand_id
1 'polypeptide(L)'
;MKIKEIYRRIDGKDIWEIIVSYVKEHPSFTSVTGIRYSATFVGSCIFVKGGKPGSQRAEKGEYLTGKDFIAAYDAVKDFPEISTSIVKPYIKRQQTPFIGLLHCAGIII
;
A
#
# COMPACT_ATOMS: atom_id res chain seq x y z
N MET A 1 -6.74 12.57 -0.81
CA MET A 1 -5.28 12.53 -0.59
C MET A 1 -4.59 12.68 -1.93
N LYS A 2 -3.31 13.06 -1.97
CA LYS A 2 -2.51 13.14 -3.20
C LYS A 2 -1.08 12.66 -2.97
N ILE A 3 -0.43 12.13 -4.00
CA ILE A 3 1.00 11.82 -3.97
C ILE A 3 1.78 13.14 -3.94
N LYS A 4 2.77 13.23 -3.03
CA LYS A 4 3.64 14.41 -2.96
C LYS A 4 4.45 14.51 -4.26
N GLU A 5 4.65 15.74 -4.73
CA GLU A 5 5.27 16.03 -6.02
C GLU A 5 6.63 15.32 -6.22
N ILE A 6 7.43 15.21 -5.14
CA ILE A 6 8.73 14.53 -5.16
C ILE A 6 8.65 13.05 -5.55
N TYR A 7 7.52 12.38 -5.24
CA TYR A 7 7.34 10.95 -5.52
C TYR A 7 6.67 10.69 -6.86
N ARG A 8 5.98 11.68 -7.46
CA ARG A 8 5.34 11.53 -8.78
C ARG A 8 6.32 11.19 -9.90
N ARG A 9 7.53 11.75 -9.80
CA ARG A 9 8.62 11.54 -10.76
C ARG A 9 9.45 10.29 -10.50
N ILE A 10 9.11 9.53 -9.46
CA ILE A 10 9.81 8.30 -9.08
C ILE A 10 9.06 7.11 -9.67
N ASP A 11 9.82 6.14 -10.17
CA ASP A 11 9.25 4.92 -10.73
C ASP A 11 8.69 4.01 -9.62
N GLY A 12 7.62 3.27 -9.94
CA GLY A 12 6.97 2.40 -8.98
C GLY A 12 7.92 1.40 -8.33
N LYS A 13 8.99 0.99 -9.03
CA LYS A 13 10.04 0.11 -8.49
C LYS A 13 10.78 0.75 -7.31
N ASP A 14 11.19 2.00 -7.41
CA ASP A 14 11.90 2.68 -6.34
C ASP A 14 10.95 2.97 -5.16
N ILE A 15 9.68 3.27 -5.46
CA ILE A 15 8.65 3.40 -4.42
C ILE A 15 8.42 2.08 -3.70
N TRP A 16 8.42 0.95 -4.42
CA TRP A 16 8.32 -0.36 -3.80
C TRP A 16 9.46 -0.61 -2.82
N GLU A 17 10.70 -0.27 -3.17
CA GLU A 17 11.85 -0.42 -2.25
C GLU A 17 11.71 0.46 -1.00
N ILE A 18 11.17 1.69 -1.13
CA ILE A 18 10.84 2.54 0.02
C ILE A 18 9.78 1.86 0.91
N ILE A 19 8.72 1.29 0.32
CA ILE A 19 7.68 0.59 1.07
C ILE A 19 8.23 -0.67 1.75
N VAL A 20 9.09 -1.45 1.09
CA VAL A 20 9.72 -2.63 1.67
C VAL A 20 10.62 -2.24 2.83
N SER A 21 11.41 -1.18 2.68
CA SER A 21 12.26 -0.65 3.76
C SER A 21 11.42 -0.21 4.95
N TYR A 22 10.35 0.54 4.70
CA TYR A 22 9.39 0.93 5.72
C TYR A 22 8.79 -0.28 6.45
N VAL A 23 8.33 -1.32 5.74
CA VAL A 23 7.73 -2.52 6.36
C VAL A 23 8.74 -3.33 7.19
N LYS A 24 10.02 -3.35 6.79
CA LYS A 24 11.09 -4.01 7.57
C LYS A 24 11.34 -3.30 8.90
N GLU A 25 11.27 -1.98 8.92
CA GLU A 25 11.44 -1.17 10.14
C GLU A 25 10.15 -1.10 10.98
N HIS A 26 8.99 -1.15 10.31
CA HIS A 26 7.68 -1.01 10.90
C HIS A 26 6.81 -2.24 10.57
N PRO A 27 6.78 -3.27 11.45
CA PRO A 27 6.03 -4.51 11.23
C PRO A 27 4.50 -4.32 11.31
N SER A 28 4.03 -3.09 11.52
CA SER A 28 2.62 -2.73 11.51
C SER A 28 2.42 -1.29 11.06
N PHE A 29 1.30 -1.02 10.40
CA PHE A 29 0.90 0.31 9.95
C PHE A 29 -0.61 0.50 10.16
N THR A 30 -1.08 1.75 10.01
CA THR A 30 -2.49 2.09 10.19
C THR A 30 -3.05 2.68 8.92
N SER A 31 -4.22 2.24 8.47
CA SER A 31 -4.89 2.90 7.34
C SER A 31 -5.27 4.33 7.69
N VAL A 32 -5.60 5.08 6.65
CA VAL A 32 -6.17 6.42 6.73
C VAL A 32 -7.47 6.49 7.56
N THR A 33 -8.16 5.36 7.75
CA THR A 33 -9.38 5.23 8.57
C THR A 33 -9.11 4.70 9.97
N GLY A 34 -7.85 4.57 10.41
CA GLY A 34 -7.51 4.11 11.75
C GLY A 34 -7.45 2.59 11.94
N ILE A 35 -7.56 1.80 10.87
CA ILE A 35 -7.49 0.34 10.97
C ILE A 35 -6.03 -0.10 11.02
N ARG A 36 -5.66 -0.86 12.05
CA ARG A 36 -4.30 -1.41 12.18
C ARG A 36 -4.12 -2.68 11.34
N TYR A 37 -2.96 -2.78 10.69
CA TYR A 37 -2.52 -3.96 9.96
C TYR A 37 -1.13 -4.37 10.45
N SER A 38 -0.87 -5.68 10.52
CA SER A 38 0.50 -6.21 10.54
C SER A 38 0.99 -6.37 9.10
N ALA A 39 2.26 -6.06 8.87
CA ALA A 39 2.91 -6.19 7.58
C ALA A 39 4.24 -6.92 7.74
N THR A 40 4.56 -7.82 6.82
CA THR A 40 5.84 -8.52 6.82
C THR A 40 6.28 -8.76 5.39
N PHE A 41 7.52 -8.40 5.08
CA PHE A 41 8.10 -8.68 3.78
C PHE A 41 8.54 -10.15 3.71
N VAL A 42 8.01 -10.90 2.74
CA VAL A 42 8.25 -12.33 2.55
C VAL A 42 8.56 -12.59 1.07
N GLY A 43 9.83 -12.91 0.78
CA GLY A 43 10.31 -13.11 -0.58
C GLY A 43 10.21 -11.84 -1.42
N SER A 44 9.22 -11.78 -2.32
CA SER A 44 8.94 -10.63 -3.21
C SER A 44 7.60 -9.94 -2.92
N CYS A 45 6.97 -10.29 -1.79
CA CYS A 45 5.64 -9.85 -1.44
C CYS A 45 5.63 -9.23 -0.03
N ILE A 46 4.63 -8.40 0.23
CA ILE A 46 4.27 -8.00 1.59
C ILE A 46 3.04 -8.81 1.99
N PHE A 47 3.20 -9.65 3.01
CA PHE A 47 2.09 -10.29 3.69
C PHE A 47 1.43 -9.29 4.62
N VAL A 48 0.12 -9.08 4.47
CA VAL A 48 -0.67 -8.13 5.26
C VAL A 48 -1.79 -8.87 5.97
N LYS A 49 -1.94 -8.64 7.28
CA LYS A 49 -3.04 -9.18 8.08
C LYS A 49 -3.68 -8.07 8.92
N GLY A 50 -5.00 -8.12 9.08
CA GLY A 50 -5.79 -7.09 9.75
C GLY A 50 -7.02 -6.68 8.93
N GLY A 51 -7.70 -5.61 9.34
CA GLY A 51 -8.98 -5.22 8.73
C GLY A 51 -10.15 -5.38 9.69
N LYS A 52 -11.37 -5.35 9.13
CA LYS A 52 -12.59 -5.61 9.88
C LYS A 52 -12.60 -7.05 10.42
N PRO A 53 -12.97 -7.28 11.69
CA PRO A 53 -13.19 -8.64 12.21
C PRO A 53 -14.15 -9.44 11.31
N GLY A 54 -13.84 -10.71 11.08
CA GLY A 54 -14.60 -11.60 10.17
C GLY A 54 -14.29 -11.39 8.67
N SER A 55 -13.38 -10.48 8.32
CA SER A 55 -12.90 -10.37 6.93
C SER A 55 -11.81 -11.40 6.62
N GLN A 56 -11.73 -11.82 5.36
CA GLN A 56 -10.72 -12.78 4.91
C GLN A 56 -9.29 -12.33 5.25
N ARG A 57 -8.96 -11.04 5.12
CA ARG A 57 -7.64 -10.50 5.48
C ARG A 57 -7.39 -10.50 6.98
N ALA A 58 -8.41 -10.24 7.80
CA ALA A 58 -8.24 -10.29 9.26
C ALA A 58 -7.94 -11.72 9.74
N GLU A 59 -8.57 -12.71 9.13
CA GLU A 59 -8.43 -14.12 9.52
C GLU A 59 -7.18 -14.78 8.90
N LYS A 60 -7.03 -14.68 7.58
CA LYS A 60 -6.04 -15.42 6.77
C LYS A 60 -4.90 -14.57 6.25
N GLY A 61 -5.03 -13.25 6.32
CA GLY A 61 -4.12 -12.31 5.64
C GLY A 61 -4.26 -12.35 4.12
N GLU A 62 -3.44 -11.55 3.45
CA GLU A 62 -3.31 -11.53 2.00
C GLU A 62 -1.89 -11.12 1.61
N TYR A 63 -1.51 -11.45 0.38
CA TYR A 63 -0.25 -11.01 -0.19
C TYR A 63 -0.47 -9.83 -1.12
N LEU A 64 0.35 -8.80 -0.95
CA LEU A 64 0.54 -7.71 -1.89
C LEU A 64 1.87 -7.96 -2.62
N THR A 65 1.79 -8.32 -3.89
CA THR A 65 2.99 -8.59 -4.69
C THR A 65 3.64 -7.28 -5.10
N GLY A 66 4.97 -7.24 -5.21
CA GLY A 66 5.67 -6.07 -5.74
C GLY A 66 5.18 -5.71 -7.14
N LYS A 67 4.91 -6.71 -7.99
CA LYS A 67 4.38 -6.48 -9.34
C LYS A 67 3.04 -5.74 -9.32
N ASP A 68 2.09 -6.20 -8.52
CA ASP A 68 0.76 -5.56 -8.43
C ASP A 68 0.86 -4.16 -7.82
N PHE A 69 1.73 -3.99 -6.82
CA PHE A 69 1.99 -2.68 -6.23
C PHE A 69 2.56 -1.69 -7.24
N ILE A 70 3.64 -2.07 -7.94
CA ILE A 70 4.35 -1.22 -8.90
C ILE A 70 3.39 -0.80 -10.01
N ALA A 71 2.68 -1.76 -10.61
CA ALA A 71 1.71 -1.48 -11.66
C ALA A 71 0.59 -0.55 -11.19
N ALA A 72 0.08 -0.75 -9.97
CA ALA A 72 -0.94 0.12 -9.41
C ALA A 72 -0.42 1.54 -9.17
N TYR A 73 0.80 1.67 -8.62
CA TYR A 73 1.42 2.97 -8.37
C TYR A 73 1.66 3.75 -9.67
N ASP A 74 2.31 3.14 -10.66
CA ASP A 74 2.61 3.80 -11.92
C ASP A 74 1.34 4.23 -12.67
N ALA A 75 0.23 3.50 -12.50
CA ALA A 75 -1.04 3.87 -13.11
C ALA A 75 -1.70 5.10 -12.47
N VAL A 76 -1.39 5.44 -11.22
CA VAL A 76 -2.10 6.47 -10.45
C VAL A 76 -1.19 7.62 -9.99
N LYS A 77 0.13 7.55 -10.20
CA LYS A 77 1.09 8.51 -9.62
C LYS A 77 0.86 9.95 -10.05
N ASP A 78 0.35 10.15 -11.26
CA ASP A 78 0.07 11.47 -11.84
C ASP A 78 -1.36 11.95 -11.60
N PHE A 79 -2.19 11.19 -10.89
CA PHE A 79 -3.56 11.58 -10.65
C PHE A 79 -3.62 12.78 -9.69
N PRO A 80 -4.61 13.68 -9.86
CA PRO A 80 -4.77 14.85 -8.99
C PRO A 80 -5.12 14.43 -7.55
N GLU A 81 -5.79 13.29 -7.41
CA GLU A 81 -6.19 12.71 -6.14
C GLU A 81 -6.07 11.18 -6.14
N ILE A 82 -5.92 10.62 -4.94
CA ILE A 82 -5.87 9.20 -4.67
C ILE A 82 -6.81 8.86 -3.50
N SER A 83 -7.53 7.76 -3.70
CA SER A 83 -8.42 7.13 -2.73
C SER A 83 -8.52 5.64 -3.02
N THR A 84 -9.11 4.87 -2.10
CA THR A 84 -9.37 3.44 -2.33
C THR A 84 -10.27 3.18 -3.53
N SER A 85 -11.22 4.07 -3.83
CA SER A 85 -12.11 3.97 -4.99
C SER A 85 -11.37 4.20 -6.31
N ILE A 86 -10.43 5.16 -6.33
CA ILE A 86 -9.63 5.48 -7.51
C ILE A 86 -8.64 4.38 -7.83
N VAL A 87 -7.98 3.81 -6.82
CA VAL A 87 -6.96 2.76 -7.05
C VAL A 87 -7.58 1.38 -7.34
N LYS A 88 -8.87 1.19 -7.03
CA LYS A 88 -9.60 -0.09 -7.16
C LYS A 88 -9.50 -0.77 -8.54
N PRO A 89 -9.47 -0.06 -9.69
CA PRO A 89 -9.29 -0.69 -10.99
C PRO A 89 -7.87 -1.23 -11.21
N TYR A 90 -6.88 -0.67 -10.51
CA TYR A 90 -5.45 -0.93 -10.73
C TYR A 90 -4.87 -1.91 -9.70
N ILE A 91 -5.54 -2.05 -8.56
CA ILE A 91 -5.17 -3.00 -7.52
C ILE A 91 -6.41 -3.75 -7.04
N LYS A 92 -6.28 -5.06 -6.90
CA LYS A 92 -7.37 -5.96 -6.50
C LYS A 92 -7.75 -5.69 -5.04
N ARG A 93 -7.99 -6.71 -4.21
CA ARG A 93 -8.55 -6.52 -2.86
C ARG A 93 -7.66 -5.70 -1.92
N GLN A 94 -6.44 -5.36 -2.32
CA GLN A 94 -5.43 -4.66 -1.52
C GLN A 94 -5.52 -3.11 -1.57
N GLN A 95 -6.66 -2.49 -1.93
CA GLN A 95 -6.73 -1.02 -2.01
C GLN A 95 -6.40 -0.34 -0.67
N THR A 96 -6.99 -0.80 0.44
CA THR A 96 -6.78 -0.18 1.75
C THR A 96 -5.32 -0.33 2.25
N PRO A 97 -4.70 -1.52 2.18
CA PRO A 97 -3.28 -1.68 2.51
C PRO A 97 -2.37 -0.85 1.62
N PHE A 98 -2.63 -0.79 0.31
CA PHE A 98 -1.85 0.02 -0.62
C PHE A 98 -1.84 1.50 -0.21
N ILE A 99 -3.04 2.08 0.00
CA ILE A 99 -3.18 3.47 0.45
C ILE A 99 -2.56 3.67 1.83
N GLY A 100 -2.77 2.74 2.77
CA GLY A 100 -2.23 2.83 4.12
C GLY A 100 -0.70 2.81 4.16
N LEU A 101 -0.07 1.95 3.35
CA LEU A 101 1.38 1.90 3.22
C LEU A 101 1.94 3.20 2.64
N LEU A 102 1.35 3.73 1.56
CA LEU A 102 1.76 5.02 0.99
C LEU A 102 1.60 6.17 2.00
N HIS A 103 0.52 6.17 2.78
CA HIS A 103 0.27 7.18 3.80
C HIS A 103 1.32 7.10 4.93
N CYS A 104 1.51 5.92 5.50
CA CYS A 104 2.43 5.73 6.62
C CYS A 104 3.90 5.89 6.24
N ALA A 105 4.28 5.57 4.99
CA ALA A 105 5.61 5.86 4.46
C ALA A 105 5.80 7.34 4.05
N GLY A 106 4.77 8.18 4.24
CA GLY A 106 4.85 9.62 3.96
C GLY A 106 4.84 9.99 2.48
N ILE A 107 4.37 9.11 1.60
CA ILE A 107 4.30 9.32 0.15
C ILE A 107 3.07 10.15 -0.25
N ILE A 108 1.95 9.97 0.46
CA ILE A 108 0.72 10.75 0.24
C ILE A 108 0.40 11.69 1.41
N ILE A 109 -0.35 12.76 1.12
CA ILE A 109 -0.92 13.74 2.06
C ILE A 109 -2.42 13.93 1.83
#